data_AF-A0A7Y5HGH4-F1
#
_entry.id   AF-A0A7Y5HGH4-F1
#
_cell.length_a   1.000
_cell.length_b   1.000
_cell.length_c   1.000
_cell.angle_alpha   90.00
_cell.angle_beta   90.00
_cell.angle_gamma   90.00
#
_symmetry.space_group_name_H-M   'P 1'
#
loop_
_entity.id
_entity.type
_entity.pdbx_description
1 polymer ?
#
loop_
_entity_poly.entity_id
_entity_poly.type
_entity_poly.pdbx_seq_one_letter_code
_entity_poly.pdbx_strand_id
1 'polypeptide(L)'
;MPIQVNDAGTQIVLKVREGARRLDLSAATSKRVVLTKPDGNEVVREAGFLTDGRDGALVYTTLPGEMDQPGLWQVQAELVLGTWSGRSSRAALRVEA
;
A
#
# COMPACT_ATOMS: atom_id res chain seq x y z
N MET A 1 -12.25 -12.76 -3.11
CA MET A 1 -11.36 -13.93 -3.18
C MET A 1 -10.10 -13.59 -2.39
N PRO A 2 -9.50 -14.54 -1.65
CA PRO A 2 -8.18 -14.31 -1.05
C PRO A 2 -7.13 -14.13 -2.16
N ILE A 3 -6.18 -13.23 -1.95
CA ILE A 3 -5.06 -13.04 -2.87
C ILE A 3 -4.19 -14.30 -2.88
N GLN A 4 -3.85 -14.80 -4.07
CA GLN A 4 -3.04 -16.01 -4.26
C GLN A 4 -1.59 -15.67 -4.60
N VAL A 5 -0.69 -16.64 -4.44
CA VAL A 5 0.67 -16.53 -5.00
C VAL A 5 0.57 -16.28 -6.51
N ASN A 6 1.39 -15.37 -7.02
CA ASN A 6 1.41 -14.86 -8.40
C ASN A 6 0.13 -14.13 -8.84
N ASP A 7 -0.77 -13.77 -7.92
CA ASP A 7 -1.96 -12.99 -8.27
C ASP A 7 -1.58 -11.56 -8.69
N ALA A 8 -1.85 -11.27 -9.96
CA ALA A 8 -1.51 -10.02 -10.62
C ALA A 8 -2.79 -9.28 -11.02
N GLY A 9 -2.76 -7.96 -10.96
CA GLY A 9 -3.96 -7.14 -11.24
C GLY A 9 -4.85 -6.92 -10.02
N THR A 10 -4.48 -7.43 -8.84
CA THR A 10 -5.21 -7.20 -7.61
C THR A 10 -4.90 -5.80 -7.07
N GLN A 11 -5.96 -5.02 -6.84
CA GLN A 11 -5.84 -3.66 -6.32
C GLN A 11 -5.73 -3.67 -4.79
N ILE A 12 -4.60 -3.21 -4.29
CA ILE A 12 -4.37 -2.92 -2.88
C ILE A 12 -4.73 -1.46 -2.64
N VAL A 13 -5.82 -1.24 -1.89
CA VAL A 13 -6.29 0.10 -1.52
C VAL A 13 -5.91 0.41 -0.08
N LEU A 14 -5.07 1.42 0.11
CA LEU A 14 -4.67 1.92 1.42
C LEU A 14 -5.42 3.20 1.77
N LYS A 15 -6.24 3.15 2.83
CA LYS A 15 -6.94 4.32 3.35
C LYS A 15 -6.14 4.91 4.51
N VAL A 16 -5.46 6.03 4.26
CA VAL A 16 -4.65 6.75 5.25
C VAL A 16 -5.58 7.61 6.11
N ARG A 17 -5.45 7.47 7.43
CA ARG A 17 -6.25 8.20 8.42
C ARG A 17 -5.36 8.68 9.56
N GLU A 18 -5.72 9.82 10.10
CA GLU A 18 -5.17 10.34 11.35
C GLU A 18 -6.27 10.23 12.42
N GLY A 19 -6.15 9.22 13.28
CA GLY A 19 -7.22 8.84 14.20
C GLY A 19 -8.52 8.50 13.45
N ALA A 20 -9.59 9.24 13.74
CA ALA A 20 -10.89 9.06 13.08
C ALA A 20 -11.02 9.82 11.74
N ARG A 21 -10.11 10.74 11.43
CA ARG A 21 -10.20 11.64 10.28
C ARG A 21 -9.44 11.08 9.07
N ARG A 22 -10.04 11.17 7.89
CA ARG A 22 -9.34 10.93 6.62
C ARG A 22 -8.32 12.04 6.39
N LEU A 23 -7.08 11.67 6.08
CA LEU A 23 -6.03 12.63 5.77
C LEU A 23 -6.16 13.03 4.30
N ASP A 24 -6.16 14.32 4.00
CA ASP A 24 -6.13 14.79 2.62
C ASP A 24 -4.71 14.61 2.07
N LEU A 25 -4.59 13.75 1.06
CA LEU A 25 -3.34 13.40 0.40
C LEU A 25 -3.17 14.12 -0.94
N SER A 26 -4.08 15.03 -1.34
CA SER A 26 -4.04 15.63 -2.69
C SER A 26 -2.78 16.45 -2.95
N ALA A 27 -2.10 16.91 -1.89
CA ALA A 27 -0.83 17.64 -1.96
C ALA A 27 0.42 16.73 -1.89
N ALA A 28 0.25 15.40 -1.88
CA ALA A 28 1.36 14.47 -1.76
C ALA A 28 2.24 14.52 -3.02
N THR A 29 3.52 14.82 -2.83
CA THR A 29 4.51 14.89 -3.92
C THR A 29 5.14 13.53 -4.21
N SER A 30 5.21 12.66 -3.19
CA SER A 30 5.62 11.26 -3.31
C SER A 30 4.61 10.38 -2.59
N LYS A 31 4.25 9.26 -3.23
CA LYS A 31 3.25 8.31 -2.76
C LYS A 31 3.71 6.91 -3.11
N ARG A 32 4.01 6.11 -2.10
CA ARG A 32 4.53 4.77 -2.25
C ARG A 32 3.77 3.78 -1.39
N VAL A 33 3.68 2.56 -1.86
CA VAL A 33 3.28 1.40 -1.08
C VAL A 33 4.53 0.60 -0.77
N VAL A 34 4.74 0.30 0.50
CA VAL A 34 5.78 -0.60 0.99
C VAL A 34 5.11 -1.92 1.30
N LEU A 35 5.47 -2.95 0.55
CA LEU A 35 5.05 -4.34 0.73
C LEU A 35 6.19 -5.08 1.42
N THR A 36 6.05 -5.38 2.70
CA THR A 36 6.98 -6.26 3.41
C THR A 36 6.53 -7.71 3.22
N LYS A 37 7.40 -8.51 2.61
CA LYS A 37 7.23 -9.94 2.42
C LYS A 37 7.26 -10.71 3.75
N PRO A 38 6.79 -11.96 3.78
CA PRO A 38 6.88 -12.82 4.97
C PRO A 38 8.33 -13.05 5.45
N ASP A 39 9.30 -13.03 4.54
CA ASP A 39 10.73 -13.14 4.84
C ASP A 39 11.36 -11.84 5.37
N GLY A 40 10.60 -10.74 5.44
CA GLY A 40 11.05 -9.43 5.91
C GLY A 40 11.58 -8.49 4.82
N ASN A 41 11.73 -8.96 3.58
CA ASN A 41 12.16 -8.11 2.46
C ASN A 41 11.09 -7.06 2.13
N GLU A 42 11.51 -5.82 1.88
CA GLU A 42 10.60 -4.74 1.48
C GLU A 42 10.61 -4.53 -0.03
N VAL A 43 9.43 -4.53 -0.63
CA VAL A 43 9.18 -4.15 -2.02
C VAL A 43 8.48 -2.80 -2.00
N VAL A 44 9.15 -1.77 -2.51
CA VAL A 44 8.60 -0.41 -2.58
C VAL A 44 8.11 -0.13 -3.99
N ARG A 45 6.88 0.40 -4.10
CA ARG A 45 6.23 0.72 -5.36
C ARG A 45 5.57 2.07 -5.31
N GLU A 46 5.60 2.79 -6.42
CA GLU A 46 4.84 4.03 -6.56
C GLU A 46 3.34 3.71 -6.53
N ALA A 47 2.59 4.50 -5.79
CA ALA A 47 1.14 4.37 -5.63
C ALA A 47 0.42 5.43 -6.47
N GLY A 48 -0.83 5.17 -6.85
CA GLY A 48 -1.75 6.16 -7.39
C GLY A 48 -2.69 6.71 -6.31
N PHE A 49 -3.39 7.79 -6.61
CA PHE A 49 -4.62 8.13 -5.87
C PHE A 49 -5.73 7.20 -6.33
N LEU A 50 -6.59 6.77 -5.40
CA LEU A 50 -7.78 6.02 -5.78
C LEU A 50 -8.76 6.90 -6.58
N THR A 51 -8.96 8.14 -6.13
CA THR A 51 -9.78 9.14 -6.83
C THR A 51 -8.97 10.40 -7.13
N ASP A 52 -8.75 11.25 -6.12
CA ASP A 52 -8.03 12.52 -6.23
C ASP A 52 -7.11 12.82 -5.03
N GLY A 53 -7.04 11.89 -4.06
CA GLY A 53 -6.25 12.01 -2.85
C GLY A 53 -6.99 12.67 -1.67
N ARG A 54 -8.10 13.37 -1.90
CA ARG A 54 -8.91 13.99 -0.83
C ARG A 54 -9.70 12.96 -0.03
N ASP A 55 -9.96 11.81 -0.65
CA ASP A 55 -10.53 10.63 0.00
C ASP A 55 -9.56 9.96 0.99
N GLY A 56 -8.30 10.38 0.99
CA GLY A 56 -7.22 9.78 1.79
C GLY A 56 -6.90 8.36 1.37
N ALA A 57 -7.11 8.01 0.09
CA ALA A 57 -6.89 6.67 -0.40
C ALA A 57 -5.81 6.61 -1.49
N LEU A 58 -4.85 5.71 -1.27
CA LEU A 58 -3.86 5.30 -2.26
C LEU A 58 -4.24 3.94 -2.84
N VAL A 59 -3.93 3.74 -4.12
CA VAL A 59 -4.14 2.47 -4.80
C VAL A 59 -2.84 2.00 -5.44
N TYR A 60 -2.58 0.71 -5.30
CA TYR A 60 -1.51 0.01 -5.98
C TYR A 60 -2.07 -1.27 -6.60
N THR A 61 -1.65 -1.60 -7.82
CA THR A 61 -2.08 -2.83 -8.50
C THR A 61 -0.90 -3.77 -8.54
N THR A 62 -1.07 -4.99 -8.02
CA THR A 62 0.00 -5.99 -7.97
C THR A 62 0.48 -6.34 -9.37
N LEU A 63 1.80 -6.47 -9.54
CA LEU A 63 2.39 -6.90 -10.79
C LEU A 63 2.62 -8.43 -10.79
N PRO A 64 2.69 -9.05 -11.97
CA PRO A 64 3.06 -10.45 -12.09
C PRO A 64 4.37 -10.78 -11.39
N GLY A 65 4.36 -11.86 -10.59
CA GLY A 65 5.54 -12.36 -9.88
C GLY A 65 5.93 -11.57 -8.62
N GLU A 66 5.14 -10.59 -8.17
CA GLU A 66 5.44 -9.86 -6.93
C GLU A 66 4.93 -10.56 -5.68
N MET A 67 3.73 -11.16 -5.75
CA MET A 67 3.18 -11.99 -4.69
C MET A 67 3.80 -13.39 -4.78
N ASP A 68 5.12 -13.46 -4.66
CA ASP A 68 5.92 -14.67 -4.91
C ASP A 68 5.98 -15.64 -3.73
N GLN A 69 5.46 -15.23 -2.57
CA GLN A 69 5.54 -16.00 -1.33
C GLN A 69 4.17 -16.09 -0.65
N PRO A 70 3.72 -17.29 -0.26
CA PRO A 70 2.55 -17.42 0.61
C PRO A 70 2.91 -16.96 2.02
N GLY A 71 1.91 -16.46 2.76
CA GLY A 71 2.06 -16.08 4.16
C GLY A 71 1.54 -14.69 4.46
N LEU A 72 2.02 -14.15 5.59
CA LEU A 72 1.59 -12.84 6.08
C LEU A 72 2.49 -11.74 5.51
N TRP A 73 1.95 -10.98 4.58
CA TRP A 73 2.54 -9.75 4.07
C TRP A 73 2.11 -8.58 4.93
N GLN A 74 2.96 -7.56 5.01
CA GLN A 74 2.62 -6.28 5.63
C GLN A 74 2.64 -5.19 4.58
N VAL A 75 1.64 -4.31 4.63
CA VAL A 75 1.49 -3.21 3.68
C VAL A 75 1.49 -1.89 4.44
N GLN A 76 2.29 -0.92 3.98
CA GLN A 76 2.32 0.44 4.51
C GLN A 76 2.22 1.45 3.36
N ALA A 77 1.59 2.60 3.64
CA ALA A 77 1.74 3.77 2.80
C ALA A 77 2.98 4.55 3.27
N GLU A 78 3.84 4.93 2.34
CA GLU A 78 4.92 5.91 2.55
C GLU A 78 4.59 7.14 1.71
N LEU A 79 4.55 8.32 2.33
CA LEU A 79 4.15 9.53 1.63
C LEU A 79 4.94 10.76 2.09
N VAL A 80 5.05 11.72 1.17
CA VAL A 80 5.67 13.03 1.39
C VAL A 80 4.62 14.11 1.11
N LEU A 81 4.29 14.90 2.13
CA LEU A 81 3.35 16.02 2.11
C LEU A 81 4.10 17.30 2.49
N GLY A 82 4.51 18.08 1.48
CA GLY A 82 5.32 19.28 1.70
C GLY A 82 6.66 18.94 2.36
N THR A 83 6.89 19.44 3.57
CA THR A 83 8.10 19.14 4.37
C THR A 83 7.96 17.91 5.25
N TRP A 84 6.75 17.38 5.40
CA TRP A 84 6.50 16.18 6.20
C TRP A 84 6.65 14.93 5.35
N SER A 85 7.33 13.92 5.88
CA SER A 85 7.36 12.57 5.32
C SER A 85 7.07 11.57 6.42
N GLY A 86 6.39 10.49 6.07
CA GLY A 86 6.01 9.47 7.04
C GLY A 86 5.51 8.19 6.41
N ARG A 87 5.44 7.15 7.26
CA ARG A 87 4.84 5.85 6.94
C ARG A 87 3.58 5.64 7.77
N SER A 88 2.57 4.99 7.20
CA SER A 88 1.38 4.56 7.93
C SER A 88 1.68 3.36 8.83
N SER A 89 0.72 3.00 9.68
CA SER A 89 0.71 1.70 10.35
C SER A 89 0.75 0.55 9.34
N ARG A 90 1.33 -0.58 9.75
CA ARG A 90 1.38 -1.83 8.98
C ARG A 90 0.01 -2.49 8.97
N ALA A 91 -0.57 -2.68 7.78
CA ALA A 91 -1.75 -3.51 7.59
C ALA A 91 -1.31 -4.91 7.19
N ALA A 92 -1.96 -5.94 7.74
CA ALA A 92 -1.66 -7.32 7.38
C ALA A 92 -2.45 -7.74 6.13
N LEU A 93 -1.77 -8.34 5.17
CA LEU A 93 -2.33 -8.95 3.97
C LEU A 93 -1.93 -10.42 3.96
N ARG A 94 -2.89 -11.32 3.90
CA ARG A 94 -2.61 -12.75 3.87
C ARG A 94 -2.65 -13.24 2.42
N VAL A 95 -1.54 -13.78 1.95
CA VAL A 95 -1.39 -14.41 0.64
C VAL A 95 -1.43 -15.92 0.81
N GLU A 96 -2.34 -16.58 0.11
CA GLU A 96 -2.48 -18.04 0.12
C GLU A 96 -1.75 -18.66 -1.07
N ALA A 97 -1.38 -19.94 -0.96
CA ALA A 97 -0.70 -20.70 -2.01
C ALA A 97 -1.66 -21.26 -3.05
#